data_AF-A0A7L4QF83-F1
#
_entry.id   AF-A0A7L4QF83-F1
#
_cell.length_a   1.000
_cell.length_b   1.000
_cell.length_c   1.000
_cell.angle_alpha   90.00
_cell.angle_beta   90.00
_cell.angle_gamma   90.00
#
_symmetry.space_group_name_H-M   'P 1'
#
loop_
_entity.id
_entity.type
_entity.pdbx_description
1 polymer ?
#
loop_
_entity_poly.entity_id
_entity_poly.type
_entity_poly.pdbx_seq_one_letter_code
_entity_poly.pdbx_strand_id
1 'polypeptide(L)'
;MGPDRTGCVILETITNCFKCGTNLPEESNYCLKCGFKIKNSQSDSIYSKDTSRKDSYYYEKASQKFFVSGLSFFKCGEYSKAINKFTKAIELKNDFAEAHYHRGQAYVKESRYDDAIDDFTKAIEIDPEFKDAYFQRGNIFFERGFKERARHDYEKIIEIDFEIASQVYDKLHNFMESWVNNIVRNREVLPENDFANDS
;
A
#
# COMPACT_ATOMS: atom_id res chain seq x y z
N MET A 1 27.73 44.93 -41.67
CA MET A 1 27.19 43.74 -42.35
C MET A 1 27.57 42.52 -41.52
N GLY A 2 26.60 41.83 -40.90
CA GLY A 2 26.74 40.38 -40.64
C GLY A 2 26.44 39.60 -41.92
N PRO A 3 26.27 38.25 -41.94
CA PRO A 3 26.12 37.23 -40.86
C PRO A 3 27.24 36.15 -40.94
N ASP A 4 27.37 35.07 -40.11
CA ASP A 4 26.40 34.00 -39.85
C ASP A 4 26.75 33.12 -38.62
N ARG A 5 25.71 32.54 -38.01
CA ARG A 5 25.68 31.69 -36.81
C ARG A 5 25.86 30.22 -37.20
N THR A 6 26.58 29.44 -36.39
CA THR A 6 26.38 27.98 -36.17
C THR A 6 27.49 27.49 -35.24
N GLY A 7 27.28 26.88 -34.09
CA GLY A 7 26.09 26.61 -33.29
C GLY A 7 26.61 26.27 -31.89
N CYS A 8 25.89 26.70 -30.86
CA CYS A 8 26.07 26.16 -29.52
C CYS A 8 25.80 24.65 -29.65
N VAL A 9 26.84 23.81 -29.58
CA VAL A 9 26.64 22.37 -29.41
C VAL A 9 26.09 22.23 -28.00
N ILE A 10 24.76 22.20 -27.88
CA ILE A 10 24.14 21.55 -26.75
C ILE A 10 24.60 20.11 -26.90
N LEU A 11 25.65 19.74 -26.16
CA LEU A 11 25.86 18.34 -25.84
C LEU A 11 24.60 17.99 -25.06
N GLU A 12 23.61 17.40 -25.75
CA GLU A 12 22.57 16.62 -25.09
C GLU A 12 23.35 15.54 -24.34
N THR A 13 23.74 15.83 -23.10
CA THR A 13 24.30 14.84 -22.18
C THR A 13 23.14 13.92 -21.87
N ILE A 14 22.93 12.96 -22.77
CA ILE A 14 22.05 11.82 -22.56
C ILE A 14 22.59 11.13 -21.33
N THR A 15 22.05 11.50 -20.18
CA THR A 15 22.44 10.90 -18.92
C THR A 15 21.68 9.59 -18.90
N ASN A 16 22.38 8.50 -19.20
CA ASN A 16 21.81 7.18 -19.05
C ASN A 16 21.96 6.76 -17.60
N CYS A 17 20.91 6.16 -17.06
CA CYS A 17 21.04 5.58 -15.73
C CYS A 17 22.06 4.45 -15.71
N PHE A 18 23.08 4.59 -14.86
CA PHE A 18 24.11 3.59 -14.65
C PHE A 18 23.58 2.20 -14.28
N LYS A 19 22.43 2.12 -13.62
CA LYS A 19 21.83 0.84 -13.20
C LYS A 19 20.92 0.21 -14.26
N CYS A 20 20.19 1.02 -15.03
CA CYS A 20 19.04 0.57 -15.84
C CYS A 20 19.19 0.84 -17.34
N GLY A 21 20.25 1.55 -17.75
CA GLY A 21 20.56 1.95 -19.13
C GLY A 21 19.51 2.84 -19.79
N THR A 22 18.60 3.42 -19.01
CA THR A 22 17.47 4.20 -19.54
C THR A 22 17.87 5.65 -19.65
N ASN A 23 17.52 6.25 -20.79
CA ASN A 23 17.65 7.69 -21.00
C ASN A 23 16.88 8.43 -19.91
N LEU A 24 17.58 9.35 -19.26
CA LEU A 24 16.99 10.22 -18.27
C LEU A 24 16.64 11.56 -18.92
N PRO A 25 15.60 12.24 -18.43
CA PRO A 25 15.42 13.66 -18.73
C PRO A 25 16.69 14.43 -18.33
N GLU A 26 16.99 15.51 -19.06
CA GLU A 26 18.07 16.44 -18.66
C GLU A 26 17.86 16.92 -17.22
N GLU A 27 18.96 17.04 -16.46
CA GLU A 27 18.98 17.39 -15.02
C GLU A 27 18.34 16.36 -14.07
N SER A 28 17.98 15.16 -14.56
CA SER A 28 17.41 14.15 -13.68
C SER A 28 18.45 13.53 -12.74
N ASN A 29 18.19 13.71 -11.45
CA ASN A 29 18.86 13.09 -10.32
C ASN A 29 18.35 11.65 -10.03
N TYR A 30 17.54 11.03 -10.91
CA TYR A 30 16.90 9.72 -10.62
C TYR A 30 16.39 8.91 -11.85
N CYS A 31 16.63 7.58 -11.92
CA CYS A 31 16.06 6.69 -12.94
C CYS A 31 14.61 6.28 -12.67
N LEU A 32 13.68 6.84 -13.45
CA LEU A 32 12.25 6.49 -13.45
C LEU A 32 11.91 5.04 -13.89
N LYS A 33 12.90 4.24 -14.32
CA LYS A 33 12.71 2.82 -14.64
C LYS A 33 13.08 1.90 -13.47
N CYS A 34 14.13 2.21 -12.72
CA CYS A 34 14.69 1.30 -11.71
C CYS A 34 14.80 1.90 -10.31
N GLY A 35 14.50 3.18 -10.18
CA GLY A 35 14.58 3.89 -8.93
C GLY A 35 15.99 4.28 -8.48
N PHE A 36 16.95 4.39 -9.40
CA PHE A 36 18.34 4.66 -9.05
C PHE A 36 18.61 6.17 -8.99
N LYS A 37 18.99 6.68 -7.81
CA LYS A 37 19.40 8.08 -7.63
C LYS A 37 20.78 8.31 -8.24
N ILE A 38 20.91 9.37 -9.03
CA ILE A 38 22.13 9.74 -9.75
C ILE A 38 22.68 10.98 -9.06
N LYS A 39 23.90 10.86 -8.55
CA LYS A 39 24.63 11.95 -7.92
C LYS A 39 25.12 12.90 -9.02
N ASN A 40 24.48 14.05 -9.19
CA ASN A 40 25.15 15.17 -9.85
C ASN A 40 26.08 15.81 -8.82
N SER A 41 27.37 15.88 -9.17
CA SER A 41 28.43 16.31 -8.27
C SER A 41 28.43 17.82 -8.13
N GLN A 42 28.08 18.27 -6.91
CA GLN A 42 28.52 19.46 -6.16
C GLN A 42 27.31 20.15 -5.53
N SER A 43 27.37 20.29 -4.20
CA SER A 43 26.31 20.70 -3.26
C SER A 43 25.06 19.81 -3.29
N ASP A 44 25.07 18.74 -2.52
CA ASP A 44 24.16 18.71 -1.37
C ASP A 44 24.47 17.52 -0.46
N SER A 45 24.54 17.85 0.82
CA SER A 45 24.75 16.94 1.93
C SER A 45 23.74 15.79 1.92
N ILE A 46 24.12 14.71 2.59
CA ILE A 46 23.44 13.41 2.62
C ILE A 46 21.98 13.49 3.13
N TYR A 47 21.54 14.63 3.69
CA TYR A 47 20.14 14.93 3.99
C TYR A 47 19.90 16.45 3.93
N SER A 48 19.50 17.00 2.77
CA SER A 48 18.74 18.27 2.79
C SER A 48 17.26 17.94 2.95
N LYS A 49 16.67 18.44 4.05
CA LYS A 49 15.25 18.31 4.42
C LYS A 49 14.34 19.22 3.60
N ASP A 50 14.86 19.96 2.62
CA ASP A 50 14.05 20.76 1.71
C ASP A 50 13.72 19.93 0.47
N THR A 51 12.67 19.13 0.60
CA THR A 51 11.98 18.54 -0.55
C THR A 51 11.36 19.68 -1.35
N SER A 52 12.06 20.11 -2.40
CA SER A 52 11.49 21.01 -3.38
C SER A 52 10.18 20.40 -3.92
N ARG A 53 9.19 21.26 -4.20
CA ARG A 53 7.89 20.84 -4.78
C ARG A 53 8.04 20.00 -6.06
N LYS A 54 9.19 20.14 -6.76
CA LYS A 54 9.53 19.39 -7.96
C LYS A 54 9.95 17.95 -7.64
N ASP A 55 10.75 17.70 -6.60
CA ASP A 55 11.17 16.35 -6.24
C ASP A 55 9.98 15.47 -5.81
N SER A 56 9.04 16.03 -5.03
CA SER A 56 7.79 15.35 -4.64
C SER A 56 6.98 14.88 -5.85
N TYR A 57 6.88 15.69 -6.90
CA TYR A 57 6.17 15.36 -8.13
C TYR A 57 6.82 14.17 -8.87
N TYR A 58 8.15 14.10 -8.90
CA TYR A 58 8.87 12.99 -9.53
C TYR A 58 8.72 11.68 -8.75
N TYR A 59 8.78 11.73 -7.41
CA TYR A 59 8.55 10.56 -6.56
C TYR A 59 7.14 10.02 -6.69
N GLU A 60 6.15 10.90 -6.76
CA GLU A 60 4.76 10.53 -6.99
C GLU A 60 4.58 9.82 -8.33
N LYS A 61 5.08 10.38 -9.44
CA LYS A 61 5.00 9.73 -10.76
C LYS A 61 5.74 8.40 -10.81
N ALA A 62 6.92 8.32 -10.20
CA ALA A 62 7.69 7.08 -10.16
C ALA A 62 6.97 6.00 -9.33
N SER A 63 6.40 6.39 -8.18
CA SER A 63 5.60 5.52 -7.32
C SER A 63 4.40 4.96 -8.08
N GLN A 64 3.61 5.82 -8.74
CA GLN A 64 2.46 5.41 -9.57
C GLN A 64 2.86 4.43 -10.68
N LYS A 65 4.02 4.61 -11.31
CA LYS A 65 4.51 3.68 -12.33
C LYS A 65 4.81 2.29 -11.75
N PHE A 66 5.45 2.22 -10.58
CA PHE A 66 5.67 0.95 -9.89
C PHE A 66 4.35 0.32 -9.45
N PHE A 67 3.41 1.12 -8.97
CA PHE A 67 2.08 0.67 -8.60
C PHE A 67 1.33 0.02 -9.76
N VAL A 68 1.25 0.69 -10.92
CA VAL A 68 0.62 0.13 -12.13
C VAL A 68 1.33 -1.16 -12.58
N SER A 69 2.67 -1.21 -12.49
CA SER A 69 3.40 -2.45 -12.76
C SER A 69 3.06 -3.57 -11.77
N GLY A 70 2.87 -3.25 -10.49
CA GLY A 70 2.45 -4.20 -9.46
C GLY A 70 1.07 -4.76 -9.74
N LEU A 71 0.10 -3.90 -10.10
CA LEU A 71 -1.24 -4.33 -10.51
C LEU A 71 -1.21 -5.28 -11.70
N SER A 72 -0.33 -5.03 -12.68
CA SER A 72 -0.15 -5.93 -13.83
C SER A 72 0.32 -7.32 -13.38
N PHE A 73 1.37 -7.41 -12.55
CA PHE A 73 1.86 -8.71 -12.06
C PHE A 73 0.81 -9.42 -11.19
N PHE A 74 0.09 -8.66 -10.36
CA PHE A 74 -0.98 -9.19 -9.52
C PHE A 74 -2.08 -9.85 -10.37
N LYS A 75 -2.52 -9.18 -11.44
CA LYS A 75 -3.51 -9.73 -12.39
C LYS A 75 -3.01 -10.99 -13.11
N CYS A 76 -1.70 -11.11 -13.34
CA CYS A 76 -1.08 -12.30 -13.92
C CYS A 76 -0.84 -13.43 -12.90
N GLY A 77 -1.19 -13.25 -11.62
CA GLY A 77 -0.95 -14.23 -10.55
C GLY A 77 0.50 -14.29 -10.07
N GLU A 78 1.35 -13.35 -10.52
CA GLU A 78 2.76 -13.28 -10.12
C GLU A 78 2.92 -12.45 -8.83
N TYR A 79 2.37 -12.97 -7.72
CA TYR A 79 2.21 -12.22 -6.47
C TYR A 79 3.54 -11.74 -5.87
N SER A 80 4.59 -12.56 -5.85
CA SER A 80 5.91 -12.14 -5.33
C SER A 80 6.52 -10.98 -6.12
N LYS A 81 6.32 -10.95 -7.44
CA LYS A 81 6.74 -9.82 -8.29
C LYS A 81 5.89 -8.59 -8.04
N ALA A 82 4.58 -8.77 -7.86
CA ALA A 82 3.66 -7.68 -7.51
C ALA A 82 4.08 -7.03 -6.18
N ILE A 83 4.36 -7.83 -5.15
CA ILE A 83 4.85 -7.37 -3.83
C ILE A 83 6.12 -6.52 -3.99
N ASN A 84 7.08 -6.96 -4.81
CA ASN A 84 8.31 -6.18 -5.06
C ASN A 84 7.99 -4.81 -5.68
N LYS A 85 7.02 -4.76 -6.62
CA LYS A 85 6.63 -3.52 -7.27
C LYS A 85 5.87 -2.58 -6.33
N PHE A 86 4.92 -3.09 -5.56
CA PHE A 86 4.22 -2.29 -4.56
C PHE A 86 5.17 -1.77 -3.48
N THR A 87 6.12 -2.59 -3.03
CA THR A 87 7.15 -2.15 -2.07
C THR A 87 7.95 -0.96 -2.61
N LYS A 88 8.37 -1.01 -3.87
CA LYS A 88 9.04 0.14 -4.51
C LYS A 88 8.14 1.37 -4.64
N ALA A 89 6.84 1.19 -4.85
CA ALA A 89 5.90 2.31 -4.85
C ALA A 89 5.82 2.97 -3.47
N ILE A 90 5.74 2.15 -2.41
CA ILE A 90 5.67 2.59 -1.00
C ILE A 90 6.97 3.26 -0.54
N GLU A 91 8.14 2.74 -0.93
CA GLU A 91 9.44 3.35 -0.63
C GLU A 91 9.57 4.78 -1.21
N LEU A 92 8.86 5.06 -2.31
CA LEU A 92 8.86 6.38 -2.95
C LEU A 92 7.76 7.29 -2.44
N LYS A 93 6.63 6.72 -2.04
CA LYS A 93 5.48 7.42 -1.47
C LYS A 93 4.90 6.57 -0.35
N ASN A 94 5.24 6.92 0.89
CA ASN A 94 4.86 6.13 2.07
C ASN A 94 3.37 6.23 2.43
N ASP A 95 2.73 7.34 2.07
CA ASP A 95 1.32 7.69 2.24
C ASP A 95 0.46 7.25 1.04
N PHE A 96 0.83 6.15 0.37
CA PHE A 96 0.07 5.60 -0.75
C PHE A 96 -0.80 4.42 -0.30
N ALA A 97 -2.01 4.74 0.19
CA ALA A 97 -2.92 3.76 0.79
C ALA A 97 -3.21 2.57 -0.13
N GLU A 98 -3.49 2.81 -1.41
CA GLU A 98 -3.82 1.77 -2.40
C GLU A 98 -2.62 0.83 -2.65
N ALA A 99 -1.39 1.34 -2.58
CA ALA A 99 -0.20 0.51 -2.73
C ALA A 99 -0.03 -0.45 -1.56
N HIS A 100 -0.29 0.00 -0.32
CA HIS A 100 -0.34 -0.88 0.85
C HIS A 100 -1.47 -1.89 0.73
N TYR A 101 -2.70 -1.46 0.41
CA TYR A 101 -3.83 -2.36 0.21
C TYR A 101 -3.55 -3.47 -0.80
N HIS A 102 -3.06 -3.14 -1.99
CA HIS A 102 -2.79 -4.15 -3.02
C HIS A 102 -1.59 -5.03 -2.70
N ARG A 103 -0.60 -4.55 -1.94
CA ARG A 103 0.47 -5.40 -1.41
C ARG A 103 -0.07 -6.37 -0.36
N GLY A 104 -0.93 -5.92 0.53
CA GLY A 104 -1.66 -6.75 1.48
C GLY A 104 -2.48 -7.85 0.78
N GLN A 105 -3.21 -7.50 -0.28
CA GLN A 105 -3.91 -8.51 -1.10
C GLN A 105 -2.96 -9.54 -1.72
N ALA A 106 -1.78 -9.12 -2.19
CA ALA A 106 -0.79 -10.03 -2.74
C ALA A 106 -0.23 -10.97 -1.65
N TYR A 107 -0.02 -10.47 -0.42
CA TYR A 107 0.35 -11.29 0.72
C TYR A 107 -0.74 -12.32 1.09
N VAL A 108 -2.02 -11.95 1.05
CA VAL A 108 -3.13 -12.91 1.22
C VAL A 108 -3.06 -14.03 0.20
N LYS A 109 -2.75 -13.72 -1.07
CA LYS A 109 -2.59 -14.73 -2.13
C LYS A 109 -1.38 -15.64 -1.93
N GLU A 110 -0.40 -15.22 -1.14
CA GLU A 110 0.73 -16.04 -0.70
C GLU A 110 0.51 -16.66 0.70
N SER A 111 -0.68 -16.56 1.27
CA SER A 111 -1.02 -17.00 2.64
C SER A 111 -0.18 -16.35 3.75
N ARG A 112 0.36 -15.16 3.49
CA ARG A 112 1.14 -14.35 4.43
C ARG A 112 0.23 -13.38 5.17
N TYR A 113 -0.59 -13.92 6.07
CA TYR A 113 -1.68 -13.17 6.69
C TYR A 113 -1.23 -12.05 7.63
N ASP A 114 -0.14 -12.24 8.38
CA ASP A 114 0.36 -11.19 9.30
C ASP A 114 0.87 -9.98 8.51
N ASP A 115 1.68 -10.20 7.46
CA ASP A 115 2.12 -9.13 6.56
C ASP A 115 0.94 -8.41 5.87
N ALA A 116 -0.12 -9.15 5.54
CA ALA A 116 -1.33 -8.57 4.95
C ALA A 116 -2.09 -7.69 5.95
N ILE A 117 -2.21 -8.12 7.21
CA ILE A 117 -2.85 -7.34 8.28
C ILE A 117 -2.09 -6.03 8.51
N ASP A 118 -0.77 -6.07 8.53
CA ASP A 118 0.07 -4.87 8.70
C ASP A 118 -0.16 -3.87 7.55
N ASP A 119 -0.17 -4.36 6.31
CA ASP A 119 -0.43 -3.52 5.13
C ASP A 119 -1.85 -2.95 5.09
N PHE A 120 -2.88 -3.74 5.44
CA PHE A 120 -4.24 -3.22 5.53
C PHE A 120 -4.39 -2.20 6.66
N THR A 121 -3.73 -2.44 7.81
CA THR A 121 -3.68 -1.48 8.90
C THR A 121 -3.04 -0.18 8.44
N LYS A 122 -1.95 -0.25 7.67
CA LYS A 122 -1.29 0.94 7.15
C LYS A 122 -2.14 1.69 6.14
N ALA A 123 -2.86 0.99 5.27
CA ALA A 123 -3.82 1.60 4.35
C ALA A 123 -4.92 2.36 5.11
N ILE A 124 -5.46 1.78 6.19
CA ILE A 124 -6.48 2.38 7.06
C ILE A 124 -5.93 3.61 7.82
N GLU A 125 -4.69 3.56 8.29
CA GLU A 125 -4.05 4.72 8.95
C GLU A 125 -3.89 5.91 8.00
N ILE A 126 -3.64 5.64 6.71
CA ILE A 126 -3.46 6.67 5.68
C ILE A 126 -4.83 7.20 5.22
N ASP A 127 -5.77 6.28 4.96
CA ASP A 127 -7.14 6.59 4.56
C ASP A 127 -8.14 5.86 5.48
N PRO A 128 -8.63 6.56 6.53
CA PRO A 128 -9.59 5.99 7.47
C PRO A 128 -10.94 5.60 6.87
N GLU A 129 -11.26 6.04 5.64
CA GLU A 129 -12.49 5.70 4.93
C GLU A 129 -12.29 4.56 3.91
N PHE A 130 -11.11 3.90 3.91
CA PHE A 130 -10.79 2.81 2.99
C PHE A 130 -11.50 1.50 3.35
N LYS A 131 -12.79 1.42 3.02
CA LYS A 131 -13.71 0.29 3.32
C LYS A 131 -13.15 -1.07 2.90
N ASP A 132 -12.53 -1.17 1.73
CA ASP A 132 -11.98 -2.44 1.25
C ASP A 132 -10.85 -2.96 2.15
N ALA A 133 -10.02 -2.08 2.72
CA ALA A 133 -8.95 -2.48 3.63
C ALA A 133 -9.51 -3.05 4.94
N TYR A 134 -10.54 -2.41 5.52
CA TYR A 134 -11.28 -2.96 6.66
C TYR A 134 -11.90 -4.31 6.31
N PHE A 135 -12.50 -4.44 5.12
CA PHE A 135 -13.17 -5.68 4.74
C PHE A 135 -12.20 -6.85 4.63
N GLN A 136 -11.05 -6.64 3.97
CA GLN A 136 -10.04 -7.69 3.84
C GLN A 136 -9.40 -8.04 5.18
N ARG A 137 -9.08 -7.05 6.02
CA ARG A 137 -8.50 -7.30 7.35
C ARG A 137 -9.50 -8.02 8.26
N GLY A 138 -10.75 -7.59 8.28
CA GLY A 138 -11.84 -8.24 9.01
C GLY A 138 -12.06 -9.69 8.58
N ASN A 139 -11.97 -9.99 7.28
CA ASN A 139 -12.04 -11.37 6.78
C ASN A 139 -10.93 -12.25 7.31
N ILE A 140 -9.69 -11.74 7.31
CA ILE A 140 -8.55 -12.49 7.86
C ILE A 140 -8.74 -12.74 9.35
N PHE A 141 -9.17 -11.74 10.11
CA PHE A 141 -9.47 -11.90 11.53
C PHE A 141 -10.57 -12.92 11.77
N PHE A 142 -11.65 -12.90 10.99
CA PHE A 142 -12.75 -13.85 11.09
C PHE A 142 -12.29 -15.28 10.82
N GLU A 143 -11.56 -15.50 9.73
CA GLU A 143 -11.03 -16.82 9.34
C GLU A 143 -10.04 -17.38 10.38
N ARG A 144 -9.28 -16.50 11.05
CA ARG A 144 -8.33 -16.88 12.10
C ARG A 144 -8.94 -16.98 13.50
N GLY A 145 -10.23 -16.67 13.64
CA GLY A 145 -10.95 -16.77 14.91
C GLY A 145 -10.87 -15.53 15.82
N PHE A 146 -10.24 -14.44 15.38
CA PHE A 146 -10.18 -13.15 16.08
C PHE A 146 -11.49 -12.38 15.90
N LYS A 147 -12.57 -12.92 16.47
CA LYS A 147 -13.93 -12.49 16.16
C LYS A 147 -14.23 -11.04 16.54
N GLU A 148 -13.70 -10.55 17.66
CA GLU A 148 -13.92 -9.15 18.09
C GLU A 148 -13.20 -8.15 17.17
N ARG A 149 -11.98 -8.48 16.72
CA ARG A 149 -11.26 -7.64 15.76
C ARG A 149 -11.98 -7.61 14.40
N ALA A 150 -12.49 -8.76 13.95
CA ALA A 150 -13.29 -8.84 12.73
C ALA A 150 -14.58 -8.02 12.81
N ARG A 151 -15.29 -8.12 13.95
CA ARG A 151 -16.50 -7.34 14.22
C ARG A 151 -16.23 -5.85 14.13
N HIS A 152 -15.17 -5.37 14.79
CA HIS A 152 -14.81 -3.95 14.78
C HIS A 152 -14.60 -3.44 13.34
N ASP A 153 -13.88 -4.18 12.52
CA ASP A 153 -13.65 -3.82 11.12
C ASP A 153 -14.96 -3.81 10.29
N TYR A 154 -15.87 -4.74 10.53
CA TYR A 154 -17.18 -4.76 9.85
C TYR A 154 -18.11 -3.62 10.31
N GLU A 155 -18.14 -3.30 11.60
CA GLU A 155 -18.88 -2.15 12.13
C GLU A 155 -18.37 -0.85 11.51
N LYS A 156 -17.05 -0.69 11.38
CA LYS A 156 -16.44 0.47 10.71
C LYS A 156 -16.90 0.65 9.26
N ILE A 157 -17.04 -0.43 8.50
CA ILE A 157 -17.53 -0.36 7.11
C ILE A 157 -18.96 0.18 7.06
N ILE A 158 -19.82 -0.27 7.98
CA ILE A 158 -21.23 0.19 8.06
C ILE A 158 -21.29 1.66 8.48
N GLU A 159 -20.41 2.09 9.39
CA GLU A 159 -20.30 3.51 9.78
C GLU A 159 -19.89 4.41 8.61
N ILE A 160 -18.96 3.95 7.76
CA ILE A 160 -18.49 4.72 6.59
C ILE A 160 -19.54 4.72 5.47
N ASP A 161 -20.15 3.57 5.18
CA ASP A 161 -21.13 3.44 4.10
C ASP A 161 -22.17 2.37 4.40
N PHE A 162 -23.37 2.83 4.79
CA PHE A 162 -24.48 1.97 5.15
C PHE A 162 -25.06 1.19 3.95
N GLU A 163 -24.81 1.60 2.70
CA GLU A 163 -25.30 0.87 1.52
C GLU A 163 -24.56 -0.46 1.32
N ILE A 164 -23.32 -0.52 1.82
CA ILE A 164 -22.46 -1.72 1.77
C ILE A 164 -22.80 -2.69 2.91
N ALA A 165 -23.70 -2.32 3.83
CA ALA A 165 -24.10 -3.16 4.96
C ALA A 165 -24.48 -4.57 4.51
N SER A 166 -25.16 -4.74 3.38
CA SER A 166 -25.52 -6.05 2.82
C SER A 166 -24.32 -6.98 2.57
N GLN A 167 -23.14 -6.46 2.20
CA GLN A 167 -21.94 -7.27 1.91
C GLN A 167 -21.26 -7.80 3.17
N VAL A 168 -21.38 -7.07 4.29
CA VAL A 168 -20.82 -7.46 5.59
C VAL A 168 -21.85 -8.10 6.52
N TYR A 169 -23.14 -7.90 6.24
CA TYR A 169 -24.25 -8.34 7.09
C TYR A 169 -24.24 -9.85 7.31
N ASP A 170 -24.05 -10.67 6.29
CA ASP A 170 -24.04 -12.13 6.44
C ASP A 170 -22.91 -12.61 7.37
N LYS A 171 -21.73 -11.98 7.28
CA LYS A 171 -20.58 -12.30 8.13
C LYS A 171 -20.82 -11.86 9.58
N LEU A 172 -21.38 -10.66 9.74
CA LEU A 172 -21.73 -10.12 11.05
C LEU A 172 -22.89 -10.92 11.68
N HIS A 173 -23.88 -11.34 10.90
CA HIS A 173 -25.01 -12.15 11.32
C HIS A 173 -24.55 -13.52 11.81
N ASN A 174 -23.71 -14.22 11.04
CA ASN A 174 -23.11 -15.49 11.47
C ASN A 174 -22.34 -15.36 12.79
N PHE A 175 -21.61 -14.25 12.96
CA PHE A 175 -20.97 -13.94 14.23
C PHE A 175 -21.99 -13.73 15.36
N MET A 176 -23.00 -12.88 15.14
CA MET A 176 -24.03 -12.58 16.14
C MET A 176 -24.84 -13.82 16.54
N GLU A 177 -25.19 -14.68 15.59
CA GLU A 177 -25.82 -15.97 15.88
C GLU A 177 -24.89 -16.89 16.68
N SER A 178 -23.60 -16.96 16.32
CA SER A 178 -22.60 -17.72 17.10
C SER A 178 -22.46 -17.19 18.52
N TRP A 179 -22.44 -15.87 18.69
CA TRP A 179 -22.32 -15.18 19.98
C TRP A 179 -23.56 -15.41 20.85
N VAL A 180 -24.76 -15.20 20.30
CA VAL A 180 -26.03 -15.47 21.00
C VAL A 180 -26.12 -16.94 21.41
N ASN A 181 -25.79 -17.87 20.52
CA ASN A 181 -25.80 -19.30 20.84
C ASN A 181 -24.80 -19.67 21.93
N ASN A 182 -23.64 -19.02 21.99
CA ASN A 182 -22.65 -19.22 23.07
C ASN A 182 -23.20 -18.73 24.41
N ILE A 183 -23.77 -17.52 24.48
CA ILE A 183 -24.41 -16.98 25.69
C ILE A 183 -25.55 -17.88 26.16
N VAL A 184 -26.40 -18.33 25.26
CA VAL A 184 -27.54 -19.20 25.58
C VAL A 184 -27.06 -20.55 26.13
N ARG A 185 -25.98 -21.12 25.59
CA ARG A 185 -25.40 -22.39 26.06
C ARG A 185 -24.66 -22.25 27.40
N ASN A 186 -24.02 -21.11 27.66
CA ASN A 186 -23.20 -20.88 28.85
C ASN A 186 -23.96 -20.17 29.99
N ARG A 187 -25.31 -20.18 29.97
CA ARG A 187 -26.16 -19.55 30.99
C ARG A 187 -26.00 -20.06 32.43
N GLU A 188 -25.22 -21.11 32.69
CA GLU A 188 -24.97 -21.60 34.05
C GLU A 188 -23.59 -21.29 34.64
N VAL A 189 -22.61 -20.79 33.88
CA VAL A 189 -21.34 -20.33 34.47
C VAL A 189 -20.80 -19.18 33.63
N LEU A 190 -20.87 -17.96 34.17
CA LEU A 190 -19.95 -16.90 33.78
C LEU A 190 -18.71 -17.04 34.67
N PRO A 191 -17.59 -17.63 34.21
CA PRO A 191 -16.32 -17.26 34.76
C PRO A 191 -15.95 -15.91 34.13
N GLU A 192 -15.85 -14.87 34.97
CA GLU A 192 -15.01 -13.73 34.64
C GLU A 192 -13.64 -14.28 34.21
N ASN A 193 -13.21 -14.01 32.96
CA ASN A 193 -11.88 -14.29 32.39
C ASN A 193 -11.64 -15.52 31.48
N ASP A 194 -12.59 -15.97 30.67
CA ASP A 194 -12.24 -16.79 29.48
C ASP A 194 -11.91 -15.94 28.22
N PHE A 195 -11.86 -14.60 28.35
CA PHE A 195 -11.52 -13.67 27.25
C PHE A 195 -10.05 -13.23 27.24
N ALA A 196 -9.20 -13.87 28.06
CA ALA A 196 -7.78 -13.59 28.09
C ALA A 196 -7.04 -14.46 27.06
N ASN A 197 -7.10 -14.12 25.77
CA ASN A 197 -6.07 -14.55 24.81
C ASN A 197 -5.97 -13.74 23.50
N ASP A 198 -6.56 -12.55 23.43
CA ASP A 198 -6.34 -11.62 22.31
C ASP A 198 -5.51 -10.40 22.79
N SER A 199 -4.30 -10.66 23.30
CA SER A 199 -3.24 -9.64 23.41
C SER A 199 -2.47 -9.59 22.11
#